data_AF-A0A0C9MTM8-F1
#
_entry.id   AF-A0A0C9MTM8-F1
#
_cell.length_a   1.000
_cell.length_b   1.000
_cell.length_c   1.000
_cell.angle_alpha   90.00
_cell.angle_beta   90.00
_cell.angle_gamma   90.00
#
_symmetry.space_group_name_H-M   'P 1'
#
loop_
_entity.id
_entity.type
_entity.pdbx_description
1 polymer ?
#
loop_
_entity_poly.entity_id
_entity_poly.type
_entity_poly.pdbx_seq_one_letter_code
_entity_poly.pdbx_strand_id
1 'polypeptide(L)'
;MKSNSITVQHSTYFIHKMLRSAMLSVAVLATVLVATRTAYSAVQAHEKANEFVFEITDSAEIACARWILEDAESFQAHGNLSLIHLNFLLKCGSSLDVLQMVLSTRSDTIPDDAPVGSIHKKGVARHASSSSVLTLFHTSCKMASTHPYNQIVLFGDSITQFSFDPELKGFGALLANIYVRKLDVINRGFSGYNTDWALPILRQLLPTRKEQQDQACSIPLMTIFFGANDAALPGSPQHVPLDRFKQNTKEMIDLVKNPQSRYYNPKLRLILITPPPINEAQWGKKCEQDGGKLNRTNEAARSYAECISEIGRETNTPVADIWSRLMDKVHQEQRDLSDFLLDGLHLNANGYRELYDLLLQIISEKYNEIHPDNLGYELAYWRDLLTQDPIDLEFPLLKNRLTADE
;
A
#
# COMPACT_ATOMS: atom_id res chain seq x y z
N MET A 1 13.97 4.58 81.86
CA MET A 1 13.47 5.31 80.67
C MET A 1 13.33 4.31 79.55
N LYS A 2 12.10 4.12 79.08
CA LYS A 2 11.67 2.98 78.26
C LYS A 2 11.63 3.36 76.78
N SER A 3 12.05 2.38 75.98
CA SER A 3 11.94 2.27 74.53
C SER A 3 10.53 2.51 74.01
N ASN A 4 10.42 2.96 72.75
CA ASN A 4 9.41 2.44 71.83
C ASN A 4 9.95 2.41 70.40
N SER A 5 9.95 1.21 69.84
CA SER A 5 10.10 0.85 68.43
C SER A 5 8.78 1.09 67.67
N ILE A 6 8.85 1.53 66.41
CA ILE A 6 7.74 1.41 65.46
C ILE A 6 8.30 0.89 64.13
N THR A 7 7.88 -0.32 63.77
CA THR A 7 8.12 -0.96 62.47
C THR A 7 6.96 -0.60 61.53
N VAL A 8 7.23 -0.10 60.32
CA VAL A 8 6.21 0.05 59.27
C VAL A 8 6.52 -0.93 58.13
N GLN A 9 5.95 -2.13 58.22
CA GLN A 9 5.81 -3.07 57.09
C GLN A 9 4.51 -2.73 56.36
N HIS A 10 4.49 -1.84 55.36
CA HIS A 10 3.28 -1.69 54.53
C HIS A 10 3.46 -1.16 53.08
N SER A 11 4.67 -0.93 52.56
CA SER A 11 4.84 -0.46 51.17
C SER A 11 4.98 -1.58 50.14
N THR A 12 5.59 -2.71 50.49
CA THR A 12 5.83 -3.81 49.54
C THR A 12 4.58 -4.66 49.27
N TYR A 13 3.68 -4.82 50.23
CA TYR A 13 2.45 -5.60 50.05
C TYR A 13 1.46 -4.93 49.09
N PHE A 14 1.36 -3.60 49.11
CA PHE A 14 0.47 -2.83 48.23
C PHE A 14 1.00 -2.79 46.79
N ILE A 15 2.31 -2.62 46.61
CA ILE A 15 2.98 -2.67 45.31
C ILE A 15 2.87 -4.08 44.71
N HIS A 16 3.07 -5.14 45.50
CA HIS A 16 2.85 -6.52 45.02
C HIS A 16 1.40 -6.81 44.65
N LYS A 17 0.41 -6.20 45.32
CA LYS A 17 -1.02 -6.40 45.01
C LYS A 17 -1.42 -5.64 43.74
N MET A 18 -0.89 -4.43 43.53
CA MET A 18 -1.06 -3.68 42.27
C MET A 18 -0.37 -4.38 41.10
N LEU A 19 0.88 -4.84 41.27
CA LEU A 19 1.59 -5.62 40.26
C LEU A 19 0.88 -6.95 39.99
N ARG A 20 0.33 -7.64 41.00
CA ARG A 20 -0.49 -8.85 40.80
C ARG A 20 -1.81 -8.56 40.09
N SER A 21 -2.49 -7.45 40.38
CA SER A 21 -3.71 -7.07 39.66
C SER A 21 -3.42 -6.67 38.22
N ALA A 22 -2.35 -5.93 37.96
CA ALA A 22 -1.90 -5.59 36.61
C ALA A 22 -1.43 -6.85 35.85
N MET A 23 -0.67 -7.75 36.50
CA MET A 23 -0.30 -9.04 35.94
C MET A 23 -1.51 -9.97 35.75
N LEU A 24 -2.54 -9.92 36.59
CA LEU A 24 -3.80 -10.64 36.36
C LEU A 24 -4.55 -10.07 35.16
N SER A 25 -4.58 -8.74 34.97
CA SER A 25 -5.22 -8.12 33.81
C SER A 25 -4.48 -8.47 32.51
N VAL A 26 -3.14 -8.47 32.54
CA VAL A 26 -2.29 -8.90 31.40
C VAL A 26 -2.37 -10.41 31.19
N ALA A 27 -2.45 -11.22 32.25
CA ALA A 27 -2.65 -12.67 32.14
C ALA A 27 -4.07 -13.02 31.67
N VAL A 28 -5.10 -12.24 32.00
CA VAL A 28 -6.46 -12.38 31.45
C VAL A 28 -6.47 -11.98 29.98
N LEU A 29 -5.78 -10.90 29.60
CA LEU A 29 -5.55 -10.53 28.18
C LEU A 29 -4.86 -11.67 27.43
N ALA A 30 -3.80 -12.25 28.02
CA ALA A 30 -3.07 -13.37 27.46
C ALA A 30 -3.90 -14.67 27.44
N THR A 31 -4.78 -14.90 28.43
CA THR A 31 -5.65 -16.09 28.47
C THR A 31 -6.78 -15.99 27.43
N VAL A 32 -7.28 -14.78 27.17
CA VAL A 32 -8.23 -14.52 26.08
C VAL A 32 -7.55 -14.67 24.71
N LEU A 33 -6.29 -14.24 24.57
CA LEU A 33 -5.46 -14.51 23.37
C LEU A 33 -5.11 -16.00 23.20
N VAL A 34 -4.93 -16.75 24.29
CA VAL A 34 -4.61 -18.19 24.27
C VAL A 34 -5.83 -19.08 23.99
N ALA A 35 -7.05 -18.59 24.24
CA ALA A 35 -8.28 -19.37 24.04
C ALA A 35 -8.67 -19.60 22.56
N THR A 36 -8.00 -18.93 21.60
CA THR A 36 -8.29 -19.05 20.16
C THR A 36 -7.38 -20.01 19.37
N ARG A 37 -6.49 -20.79 20.02
CA ARG A 37 -5.62 -21.88 19.44
C ARG A 37 -4.88 -21.48 18.14
N THR A 38 -3.56 -21.40 18.06
CA THR A 38 -2.60 -22.50 18.27
C THR A 38 -1.14 -21.98 18.12
N ALA A 39 -0.22 -22.60 18.86
CA ALA A 39 1.23 -22.71 18.65
C ALA A 39 2.18 -21.59 19.16
N TYR A 40 2.95 -22.01 20.16
CA TYR A 40 4.03 -21.37 20.91
C TYR A 40 5.28 -21.07 20.08
N SER A 41 5.90 -19.90 20.29
CA SER A 41 7.36 -19.77 20.31
C SER A 41 7.82 -18.57 21.16
N ALA A 42 8.43 -18.90 22.31
CA ALA A 42 9.41 -18.15 23.11
C ALA A 42 9.16 -16.65 23.41
N VAL A 43 8.46 -16.37 24.53
CA VAL A 43 8.61 -15.09 25.24
C VAL A 43 9.93 -15.13 26.04
N GLN A 44 10.99 -14.50 25.54
CA GLN A 44 12.17 -14.18 26.35
C GLN A 44 11.95 -12.82 27.03
N ALA A 45 11.51 -12.85 28.29
CA ALA A 45 11.49 -11.65 29.13
C ALA A 45 12.91 -11.35 29.61
N HIS A 46 13.52 -10.27 29.11
CA HIS A 46 14.75 -9.73 29.68
C HIS A 46 14.42 -8.60 30.65
N GLU A 47 14.52 -8.86 31.95
CA GLU A 47 14.46 -7.82 32.98
C GLU A 47 15.73 -6.97 32.96
N LYS A 48 15.74 -5.89 32.17
CA LYS A 48 16.58 -4.73 32.47
C LYS A 48 15.77 -3.46 32.26
N ALA A 49 15.50 -2.78 33.38
CA ALA A 49 14.91 -1.44 33.49
C ALA A 49 13.48 -1.28 32.95
N ASN A 50 12.45 -1.59 33.76
CA ASN A 50 11.05 -1.14 33.61
C ASN A 50 10.38 -1.25 32.22
N GLU A 51 10.96 -1.96 31.27
CA GLU A 51 10.46 -2.15 29.91
C GLU A 51 10.06 -3.62 29.72
N PHE A 52 8.82 -3.84 29.29
CA PHE A 52 8.33 -5.15 28.90
C PHE A 52 8.20 -5.17 27.38
N VAL A 53 8.98 -6.01 26.72
CA VAL A 53 8.95 -6.19 25.26
C VAL A 53 8.16 -7.44 24.93
N PHE A 54 7.12 -7.29 24.10
CA PHE A 54 6.30 -8.40 23.61
C PHE A 54 6.45 -8.48 22.08
N GLU A 55 6.86 -9.65 21.58
CA GLU A 55 6.99 -9.91 20.14
C GLU A 55 5.72 -10.63 19.66
N ILE A 56 4.93 -9.96 18.83
CA ILE A 56 3.70 -10.49 18.22
C ILE A 56 3.94 -10.56 16.72
N THR A 57 3.86 -11.75 16.15
CA THR A 57 4.31 -12.01 14.77
C THR A 57 3.18 -12.16 13.76
N ASP A 58 1.92 -12.14 14.21
CA ASP A 58 0.75 -12.27 13.34
C ASP A 58 -0.08 -10.98 13.23
N SER A 59 -0.38 -10.61 11.99
CA SER A 59 -1.09 -9.40 11.57
C SER A 59 -2.50 -9.29 12.18
N ALA A 60 -3.16 -10.42 12.41
CA ALA A 60 -4.51 -10.47 12.99
C ALA A 60 -4.50 -10.16 14.50
N GLU A 61 -3.44 -10.56 15.20
CA GLU A 61 -3.28 -10.33 16.64
C GLU A 61 -2.96 -8.87 16.95
N ILE A 62 -2.28 -8.17 16.03
CA ILE A 62 -2.01 -6.73 16.09
C ILE A 62 -3.31 -5.91 16.03
N ALA A 63 -4.26 -6.30 15.18
CA ALA A 63 -5.56 -5.63 15.08
C ALA A 63 -6.41 -5.84 16.34
N CYS A 64 -6.37 -7.05 16.91
CA CYS A 64 -7.06 -7.37 18.16
C CYS A 64 -6.46 -6.62 19.36
N ALA A 65 -5.14 -6.52 19.45
CA ALA A 65 -4.45 -5.73 20.47
C ALA A 65 -4.80 -4.23 20.38
N ARG A 66 -4.90 -3.67 19.16
CA ARG A 66 -5.35 -2.28 18.95
C ARG A 66 -6.78 -2.06 19.43
N TRP A 67 -7.70 -2.96 19.09
CA TRP A 67 -9.10 -2.86 19.49
C TRP A 67 -9.30 -2.92 21.02
N ILE A 68 -8.61 -3.84 21.70
CA ILE A 68 -8.69 -3.99 23.16
C ILE A 68 -8.12 -2.76 23.90
N LEU A 69 -7.09 -2.10 23.34
CA LEU A 69 -6.51 -0.88 23.92
C LEU A 69 -7.38 0.36 23.69
N GLU A 70 -8.15 0.41 22.61
CA GLU A 70 -9.12 1.48 22.33
C GLU A 70 -10.38 1.37 23.23
N ASP A 71 -10.76 0.17 23.67
CA ASP A 71 -11.97 -0.06 24.49
C ASP A 71 -11.71 0.05 26.02
N ALA A 72 -10.47 0.34 26.43
CA ALA A 72 -10.06 0.44 27.84
C ALA A 72 -10.52 1.72 28.58
N GLU A 73 -11.46 2.49 28.01
CA GLU A 73 -12.01 3.74 28.59
C GLU A 73 -12.77 3.55 29.92
N SER A 74 -13.01 2.31 30.38
CA SER A 74 -13.89 2.03 31.53
C SER A 74 -13.20 1.73 32.87
N PHE A 75 -11.88 1.90 33.01
CA PHE A 75 -11.17 1.51 34.24
C PHE A 75 -10.98 2.69 35.23
N GLN A 76 -11.75 2.72 36.32
CA GLN A 76 -11.51 3.64 37.45
C GLN A 76 -10.48 3.06 38.43
N ALA A 77 -9.31 3.68 38.52
CA ALA A 77 -8.31 3.36 39.53
C ALA A 77 -8.35 4.38 40.68
N HIS A 78 -8.55 3.91 41.91
CA HIS A 78 -8.35 4.71 43.13
C HIS A 78 -6.96 4.41 43.72
N GLY A 79 -6.05 5.36 43.64
CA GLY A 79 -4.71 5.24 44.23
C GLY A 79 -3.84 6.47 44.01
N ASN A 80 -3.03 6.82 45.01
CA ASN A 80 -2.21 8.03 45.03
C ASN A 80 -1.06 7.99 44.00
N LEU A 81 -1.00 9.07 43.20
CA LEU A 81 0.14 9.69 42.51
C LEU A 81 1.37 8.82 42.18
N SER A 82 1.48 8.46 40.90
CA SER A 82 2.76 8.25 40.20
C SER A 82 2.53 8.35 38.69
N LEU A 83 3.30 9.19 37.99
CA LEU A 83 3.40 9.16 36.53
C LEU A 83 4.03 7.82 36.14
N ILE A 84 3.28 6.96 35.45
CA ILE A 84 3.81 5.70 34.92
C ILE A 84 4.01 5.90 33.42
N HIS A 85 5.27 5.89 32.99
CA HIS A 85 5.63 5.76 31.59
C HIS A 85 5.72 4.27 31.26
N LEU A 86 4.84 3.79 30.39
CA LEU A 86 4.94 2.44 29.81
C LEU A 86 5.40 2.59 28.36
N ASN A 87 6.61 2.13 28.08
CA ASN A 87 7.12 1.99 26.72
C ASN A 87 6.79 0.56 26.25
N PHE A 88 6.02 0.43 25.19
CA PHE A 88 5.81 -0.83 24.49
C PHE A 88 6.63 -0.81 23.20
N LEU A 89 7.58 -1.73 23.10
CA LEU A 89 8.32 -1.96 21.86
C LEU A 89 7.61 -3.04 21.06
N LEU A 90 7.04 -2.67 19.91
CA LEU A 90 6.43 -3.60 18.97
C LEU A 90 7.43 -3.81 17.82
N LYS A 91 7.90 -5.04 17.68
CA LYS A 91 8.81 -5.41 16.60
C LYS A 91 8.02 -6.13 15.51
N CYS A 92 7.96 -5.55 14.32
CA CYS A 92 7.36 -6.17 13.15
C CYS A 92 8.44 -6.38 12.09
N GLY A 93 8.91 -7.63 11.94
CA GLY A 93 10.03 -7.95 11.06
C GLY A 93 11.33 -7.24 11.47
N SER A 94 11.97 -6.54 10.53
CA SER A 94 13.21 -5.77 10.79
C SER A 94 12.98 -4.35 11.33
N SER A 95 11.72 -3.95 11.57
CA SER A 95 11.36 -2.63 12.12
C SER A 95 11.10 -2.68 13.62
N LEU A 96 11.43 -1.59 14.33
CA LEU A 96 11.15 -1.38 15.75
C LEU A 96 10.20 -0.17 15.89
N ASP A 97 8.96 -0.41 16.34
CA ASP A 97 8.01 0.66 16.67
C ASP A 97 7.98 0.87 18.20
N VAL A 98 8.07 2.12 18.64
CA VAL A 98 7.97 2.51 20.06
C VAL A 98 6.59 3.11 20.29
N LEU A 99 5.74 2.42 21.05
CA LEU A 99 4.48 2.98 21.54
C LEU A 99 4.69 3.50 22.96
N GLN A 100 4.65 4.81 23.15
CA GLN A 100 4.80 5.42 24.48
C GLN A 100 3.44 5.81 25.04
N MET A 101 3.04 5.17 26.14
CA MET A 101 1.80 5.48 26.84
C MET A 101 2.11 6.28 28.12
N VAL A 102 1.57 7.50 28.21
CA VAL A 102 1.71 8.38 29.39
C VAL A 102 0.34 8.52 30.06
N LEU A 103 0.22 8.00 31.29
CA LEU A 103 -0.98 8.17 32.11
C LEU A 103 -0.77 9.31 33.10
N SER A 104 -1.63 10.34 33.03
CA SER A 104 -1.65 11.48 33.96
C SER A 104 -3.08 11.75 34.42
N THR A 105 -3.27 11.90 35.74
CA THR A 105 -4.53 12.37 36.33
C THR A 105 -4.24 13.58 37.22
N ARG A 106 -4.94 14.70 37.02
CA ARG A 106 -4.81 15.91 37.86
C ARG A 106 -5.89 15.89 38.94
N SER A 107 -5.53 16.16 40.20
CA SER A 107 -6.51 16.43 41.26
C SER A 107 -6.55 17.93 41.56
N ASP A 108 -7.70 18.56 41.43
CA ASP A 108 -7.89 19.93 41.93
C ASP A 108 -8.22 19.87 43.42
N THR A 109 -7.33 20.40 44.27
CA THR A 109 -7.61 20.67 45.69
C THR A 109 -8.11 22.11 45.84
N ILE A 110 -9.33 22.29 46.33
CA ILE A 110 -9.90 23.60 46.71
C ILE A 110 -9.38 23.96 48.11
N PRO A 111 -8.93 25.20 48.39
CA PRO A 111 -8.59 25.63 49.76
C PRO A 111 -9.84 25.97 50.57
N ASP A 112 -9.90 25.47 51.80
CA ASP A 112 -10.82 25.92 52.85
C ASP A 112 -10.44 27.33 53.31
N ASP A 113 -11.18 28.35 52.88
CA ASP A 113 -11.53 29.55 53.67
C ASP A 113 -12.15 30.63 52.75
N ALA A 114 -13.49 30.73 52.74
CA ALA A 114 -14.19 31.91 52.21
C ALA A 114 -15.49 32.17 53.02
N PRO A 115 -15.75 33.41 53.46
CA PRO A 115 -16.88 33.74 54.34
C PRO A 115 -18.22 33.85 53.59
N VAL A 116 -19.29 33.63 54.36
CA VAL A 116 -20.71 33.63 53.99
C VAL A 116 -21.20 35.01 53.55
N GLY A 117 -21.84 35.12 52.37
CA GLY A 117 -22.50 36.34 51.93
C GLY A 117 -23.35 36.21 50.65
N SER A 118 -24.67 36.11 50.83
CA SER A 118 -25.79 36.36 49.89
C SER A 118 -25.90 35.58 48.58
N ILE A 119 -26.84 34.64 48.63
CA ILE A 119 -27.43 33.81 47.58
C ILE A 119 -28.43 34.61 46.75
N HIS A 120 -28.44 34.47 45.41
CA HIS A 120 -29.65 34.53 44.59
C HIS A 120 -29.64 33.51 43.41
N LYS A 121 -30.45 32.46 43.60
CA LYS A 121 -31.27 31.67 42.66
C LYS A 121 -30.64 30.79 41.56
N LYS A 122 -30.53 29.48 41.90
CA LYS A 122 -30.96 28.22 41.22
C LYS A 122 -29.84 27.16 41.36
N GLY A 123 -29.91 26.20 42.29
CA GLY A 123 -30.64 24.92 42.17
C GLY A 123 -30.05 24.03 41.05
N VAL A 124 -28.87 23.40 41.19
CA VAL A 124 -28.55 22.04 41.73
C VAL A 124 -29.17 20.91 40.86
N ALA A 125 -28.44 19.97 40.23
CA ALA A 125 -27.36 19.11 40.75
C ALA A 125 -26.28 18.72 39.70
N ARG A 126 -25.13 18.28 40.26
CA ARG A 126 -23.82 18.02 39.67
C ARG A 126 -23.68 16.60 39.11
N HIS A 127 -23.01 16.43 37.97
CA HIS A 127 -22.12 15.29 37.66
C HIS A 127 -20.92 15.84 36.86
N ALA A 128 -19.74 15.86 37.49
CA ALA A 128 -18.48 16.19 36.84
C ALA A 128 -17.83 14.88 36.39
N SER A 129 -17.77 14.62 35.09
CA SER A 129 -17.00 13.53 34.51
C SER A 129 -15.54 13.96 34.34
N SER A 130 -14.62 13.22 34.96
CA SER A 130 -13.17 13.34 34.74
C SER A 130 -12.82 12.79 33.36
N SER A 131 -12.37 13.64 32.44
CA SER A 131 -11.79 13.20 31.16
C SER A 131 -10.29 12.97 31.32
N SER A 132 -9.86 11.72 31.16
CA SER A 132 -8.46 11.37 30.94
C SER A 132 -8.08 11.78 29.52
N VAL A 133 -7.12 12.69 29.36
CA VAL A 133 -6.64 13.07 28.02
C VAL A 133 -5.54 12.10 27.61
N LEU A 134 -5.87 11.13 26.75
CA LEU A 134 -4.89 10.28 26.08
C LEU A 134 -4.28 11.06 24.90
N THR A 135 -3.02 11.46 25.00
CA THR A 135 -2.27 12.01 23.86
C THR A 135 -1.45 10.91 23.21
N LEU A 136 -1.98 10.28 22.16
CA LEU A 136 -1.19 9.41 21.30
C LEU A 136 -0.27 10.28 20.43
N PHE A 137 1.04 10.21 20.67
CA PHE A 137 2.01 10.63 19.66
C PHE A 137 2.13 9.50 18.63
N HIS A 138 1.35 9.62 17.55
CA HIS A 138 1.57 8.80 16.36
C HIS A 138 2.71 9.43 15.55
N THR A 139 3.95 9.10 15.88
CA THR A 139 5.04 9.23 14.90
C THR A 139 4.83 8.12 13.88
N SER A 140 3.89 8.33 12.96
CA SER A 140 3.81 7.50 11.78
C SER A 140 5.06 7.79 10.96
N CYS A 141 6.13 7.04 11.23
CA CYS A 141 7.23 6.91 10.29
C CYS A 141 6.67 6.10 9.12
N LYS A 142 5.85 6.76 8.30
CA LYS A 142 5.53 6.26 6.97
C LYS A 142 6.86 6.22 6.26
N MET A 143 7.41 5.02 6.10
CA MET A 143 8.44 4.76 5.11
C MET A 143 7.87 5.21 3.76
N ALA A 144 8.20 6.43 3.35
CA ALA A 144 8.11 6.79 1.95
C ALA A 144 8.90 5.73 1.19
N SER A 145 8.37 5.23 0.08
CA SER A 145 9.13 4.38 -0.85
C SER A 145 10.42 5.11 -1.18
N THR A 146 11.54 4.69 -0.60
CA THR A 146 12.87 5.28 -0.78
C THR A 146 13.52 4.78 -2.08
N HIS A 147 12.73 4.63 -3.15
CA HIS A 147 13.29 4.21 -4.42
C HIS A 147 14.20 5.33 -4.96
N PRO A 148 15.46 5.05 -5.32
CA PRO A 148 16.37 6.10 -5.80
C PRO A 148 15.94 6.71 -7.13
N TYR A 149 15.44 5.85 -8.03
CA TYR A 149 15.22 6.16 -9.44
C TYR A 149 13.75 6.48 -9.70
N ASN A 150 13.50 7.29 -10.72
CA ASN A 150 12.16 7.50 -11.24
C ASN A 150 11.61 6.21 -11.86
N GLN A 151 10.29 6.01 -11.79
CA GLN A 151 9.66 4.71 -12.07
C GLN A 151 8.63 4.75 -13.19
N ILE A 152 8.69 3.78 -14.10
CA ILE A 152 7.59 3.40 -14.97
C ILE A 152 6.78 2.32 -14.24
N VAL A 153 5.50 2.57 -13.96
CA VAL A 153 4.64 1.59 -13.29
C VAL A 153 3.75 0.88 -14.31
N LEU A 154 3.86 -0.45 -14.37
CA LEU A 154 3.00 -1.28 -15.20
C LEU A 154 1.89 -1.86 -14.33
N PHE A 155 0.68 -1.30 -14.40
CA PHE A 155 -0.44 -1.72 -13.57
C PHE A 155 -1.48 -2.50 -14.41
N GLY A 156 -1.78 -3.73 -14.02
CA GLY A 156 -2.66 -4.61 -14.82
C GLY A 156 -2.93 -5.97 -14.19
N ASP A 157 -3.43 -6.89 -15.01
CA ASP A 157 -3.76 -8.27 -14.61
C ASP A 157 -2.61 -9.28 -14.87
N SER A 158 -2.93 -10.54 -15.17
CA SER A 158 -1.97 -11.60 -15.48
C SER A 158 -1.08 -11.27 -16.68
N ILE A 159 -1.59 -10.57 -17.69
CA ILE A 159 -0.81 -10.21 -18.88
C ILE A 159 0.27 -9.17 -18.49
N THR A 160 -0.03 -8.29 -17.54
CA THR A 160 1.00 -7.41 -16.96
C THR A 160 1.94 -8.20 -16.05
N GLN A 161 1.43 -9.14 -15.25
CA GLN A 161 2.25 -9.94 -14.34
C GLN A 161 3.31 -10.73 -15.11
N PHE A 162 2.93 -11.35 -16.23
CA PHE A 162 3.81 -12.15 -17.08
C PHE A 162 4.70 -11.31 -18.01
N SER A 163 4.56 -9.98 -18.00
CA SER A 163 5.33 -9.09 -18.89
C SER A 163 6.85 -9.07 -18.62
N PHE A 164 7.30 -9.66 -17.52
CA PHE A 164 8.72 -9.81 -17.19
C PHE A 164 9.26 -11.22 -17.46
N ASP A 165 8.40 -12.15 -17.89
CA ASP A 165 8.81 -13.51 -18.20
C ASP A 165 9.78 -13.50 -19.41
N PRO A 166 11.05 -13.93 -19.23
CA PRO A 166 12.03 -13.94 -20.30
C PRO A 166 11.68 -14.92 -21.43
N GLU A 167 10.95 -16.00 -21.14
CA GLU A 167 10.52 -16.97 -22.15
C GLU A 167 9.44 -16.35 -23.06
N LEU A 168 8.55 -15.56 -22.47
CA LEU A 168 7.52 -14.82 -23.20
C LEU A 168 8.05 -13.52 -23.82
N LYS A 169 9.31 -13.14 -23.58
CA LYS A 169 9.90 -11.87 -24.03
C LYS A 169 8.97 -10.68 -23.77
N GLY A 170 8.38 -10.67 -22.58
CA GLY A 170 7.29 -9.76 -22.26
C GLY A 170 7.69 -8.28 -22.35
N PHE A 171 6.69 -7.43 -22.63
CA PHE A 171 6.94 -6.00 -22.87
C PHE A 171 7.60 -5.29 -21.67
N GLY A 172 7.34 -5.75 -20.44
CA GLY A 172 7.92 -5.19 -19.22
C GLY A 172 9.43 -5.42 -19.15
N ALA A 173 9.90 -6.63 -19.47
CA ALA A 173 11.33 -6.92 -19.58
C ALA A 173 11.99 -6.12 -20.70
N LEU A 174 11.31 -5.96 -21.85
CA LEU A 174 11.82 -5.16 -22.97
C LEU A 174 11.94 -3.67 -22.62
N LEU A 175 10.94 -3.11 -21.93
CA LEU A 175 11.00 -1.74 -21.40
C LEU A 175 12.11 -1.58 -20.37
N ALA A 176 12.24 -2.51 -19.41
CA ALA A 176 13.29 -2.47 -18.40
C ALA A 176 14.69 -2.44 -19.03
N ASN A 177 14.89 -3.20 -20.11
CA ASN A 177 16.16 -3.24 -20.83
C ASN A 177 16.51 -1.90 -21.51
N ILE A 178 15.56 -1.24 -22.19
CA ILE A 178 15.85 0.03 -22.89
C ILE A 178 15.91 1.25 -21.96
N TYR A 179 15.25 1.17 -20.80
CA TYR A 179 15.28 2.19 -19.76
C TYR A 179 16.38 1.97 -18.71
N VAL A 180 17.26 0.98 -18.91
CA VAL A 180 18.39 0.71 -18.00
C VAL A 180 19.21 1.98 -17.73
N ARG A 181 19.45 2.27 -16.44
CA ARG A 181 20.12 3.49 -15.95
C ARG A 181 19.39 4.80 -16.32
N LYS A 182 18.10 4.75 -16.67
CA LYS A 182 17.27 5.91 -17.00
C LYS A 182 16.02 5.97 -16.12
N LEU A 183 15.22 4.90 -16.12
CA LEU A 183 14.00 4.76 -15.31
C LEU A 183 13.86 3.30 -14.89
N ASP A 184 13.43 3.05 -13.66
CA ASP A 184 13.11 1.70 -13.21
C ASP A 184 11.72 1.29 -13.68
N VAL A 185 11.59 0.08 -14.24
CA VAL A 185 10.29 -0.44 -14.69
C VAL A 185 9.75 -1.38 -13.62
N ILE A 186 8.62 -1.02 -13.04
CA ILE A 186 8.02 -1.70 -11.89
C ILE A 186 6.76 -2.45 -12.33
N ASN A 187 6.78 -3.77 -12.17
CA ASN A 187 5.64 -4.63 -12.43
C ASN A 187 4.65 -4.61 -11.25
N ARG A 188 3.40 -4.24 -11.52
CA ARG A 188 2.24 -4.31 -10.63
C ARG A 188 1.08 -5.02 -11.36
N GLY A 189 1.40 -6.17 -11.94
CA GLY A 189 0.45 -7.11 -12.52
C GLY A 189 -0.10 -8.08 -11.48
N PHE A 190 -1.42 -8.28 -11.48
CA PHE A 190 -2.12 -9.13 -10.52
C PHE A 190 -2.95 -10.19 -11.27
N SER A 191 -2.42 -11.41 -11.36
CA SER A 191 -3.04 -12.48 -12.12
C SER A 191 -4.48 -12.77 -11.68
N GLY A 192 -5.39 -12.76 -12.65
CA GLY A 192 -6.82 -13.01 -12.43
C GLY A 192 -7.63 -11.80 -11.93
N TYR A 193 -7.00 -10.65 -11.69
CA TYR A 193 -7.70 -9.48 -11.16
C TYR A 193 -8.52 -8.77 -12.24
N ASN A 194 -9.66 -8.22 -11.81
CA ASN A 194 -10.50 -7.32 -12.60
C ASN A 194 -10.46 -5.89 -12.00
N THR A 195 -11.16 -4.96 -12.64
CA THR A 195 -11.11 -3.54 -12.24
C THR A 195 -11.74 -3.23 -10.88
N ASP A 196 -12.72 -4.03 -10.42
CA ASP A 196 -13.32 -3.85 -9.08
C ASP A 196 -12.29 -4.09 -7.97
N TRP A 197 -11.40 -5.06 -8.16
CA TRP A 197 -10.33 -5.36 -7.20
C TRP A 197 -9.10 -4.48 -7.41
N ALA A 198 -8.79 -4.11 -8.65
CA ALA A 198 -7.64 -3.29 -8.98
C ALA A 198 -7.76 -1.85 -8.43
N LEU A 199 -8.94 -1.22 -8.53
CA LEU A 199 -9.15 0.16 -8.12
C LEU A 199 -8.74 0.46 -6.65
N PRO A 200 -9.17 -0.31 -5.63
CA PRO A 200 -8.71 -0.09 -4.26
C PRO A 200 -7.21 -0.38 -4.06
N ILE A 201 -6.62 -1.30 -4.82
CA ILE A 201 -5.18 -1.57 -4.79
C ILE A 201 -4.41 -0.37 -5.34
N LEU A 202 -4.85 0.22 -6.45
CA LEU A 202 -4.20 1.38 -7.04
C LEU A 202 -4.10 2.53 -6.03
N ARG A 203 -5.16 2.78 -5.23
CA ARG A 203 -5.13 3.80 -4.17
C ARG A 203 -4.06 3.54 -3.11
N GLN A 204 -3.71 2.28 -2.85
CA GLN A 204 -2.66 1.91 -1.90
C GLN A 204 -1.25 2.00 -2.51
N LEU A 205 -1.15 1.77 -3.82
CA LEU A 205 0.13 1.82 -4.55
C LEU A 205 0.57 3.26 -4.88
N LEU A 206 -0.38 4.18 -5.08
CA LEU A 206 -0.08 5.54 -5.49
C LEU A 206 0.42 6.40 -4.31
N PRO A 207 1.54 7.12 -4.47
CA PRO A 207 1.97 8.11 -3.49
C PRO A 207 0.98 9.28 -3.49
N THR A 208 0.64 9.75 -2.30
CA THR A 208 -0.15 10.98 -2.13
C THR A 208 0.68 12.20 -2.57
N ARG A 209 0.03 13.32 -2.89
CA ARG A 209 0.73 14.57 -3.26
C ARG A 209 1.82 14.99 -2.28
N LYS A 210 1.57 14.83 -0.99
CA LYS A 210 2.55 15.14 0.06
C LYS A 210 3.76 14.22 -0.09
N GLU A 211 3.52 12.91 -0.18
CA GLU A 211 4.59 11.92 -0.38
C GLU A 211 5.35 12.17 -1.69
N GLN A 212 4.70 12.62 -2.77
CA GLN A 212 5.38 12.98 -4.02
C GLN A 212 6.27 14.23 -3.91
N GLN A 213 5.98 15.15 -2.98
CA GLN A 213 6.83 16.31 -2.70
C GLN A 213 8.03 15.94 -1.85
N ASP A 214 7.84 15.00 -0.93
CA ASP A 214 8.86 14.53 0.01
C ASP A 214 9.75 13.41 -0.58
N GLN A 215 9.31 12.76 -1.66
CA GLN A 215 10.04 11.66 -2.32
C GLN A 215 11.08 12.15 -3.32
N ALA A 216 12.24 11.51 -3.30
CA ALA A 216 13.29 11.72 -4.30
C ALA A 216 12.92 11.15 -5.70
N CYS A 217 12.05 10.14 -5.75
CA CYS A 217 11.60 9.50 -7.00
C CYS A 217 10.20 9.97 -7.42
N SER A 218 9.97 10.04 -8.74
CA SER A 218 8.66 10.29 -9.34
C SER A 218 8.21 9.12 -10.23
N ILE A 219 6.91 9.07 -10.55
CA ILE A 219 6.33 8.13 -11.52
C ILE A 219 6.07 8.88 -12.83
N PRO A 220 7.03 8.99 -13.77
CA PRO A 220 6.84 9.70 -15.03
C PRO A 220 5.86 9.01 -16.00
N LEU A 221 5.71 7.68 -15.93
CA LEU A 221 4.82 6.92 -16.80
C LEU A 221 4.12 5.82 -16.02
N MET A 222 2.82 5.63 -16.28
CA MET A 222 2.06 4.49 -15.81
C MET A 222 1.21 3.92 -16.95
N THR A 223 1.08 2.60 -16.99
CA THR A 223 0.10 1.92 -17.86
C THR A 223 -1.03 1.33 -17.02
N ILE A 224 -2.26 1.34 -17.55
CA ILE A 224 -3.40 0.60 -16.99
C ILE A 224 -3.84 -0.45 -18.01
N PHE A 225 -3.77 -1.73 -17.65
CA PHE A 225 -4.04 -2.85 -18.54
C PHE A 225 -4.95 -3.89 -17.87
N PHE A 226 -6.26 -3.66 -18.00
CA PHE A 226 -7.34 -4.52 -17.50
C PHE A 226 -8.42 -4.69 -18.57
N GLY A 227 -9.36 -5.59 -18.35
CA GLY A 227 -10.44 -5.90 -19.29
C GLY A 227 -10.50 -7.37 -19.67
N ALA A 228 -9.37 -8.10 -19.65
CA ALA A 228 -9.34 -9.50 -20.07
C ALA A 228 -10.12 -10.42 -19.09
N ASN A 229 -10.12 -10.06 -17.81
CA ASN A 229 -10.90 -10.74 -16.78
C ASN A 229 -12.31 -10.16 -16.64
N ASP A 230 -12.44 -8.83 -16.70
CA ASP A 230 -13.72 -8.11 -16.66
C ASP A 230 -14.67 -8.58 -17.77
N ALA A 231 -14.14 -8.81 -18.98
CA ALA A 231 -14.85 -9.30 -20.15
C ALA A 231 -15.21 -10.80 -20.11
N ALA A 232 -14.94 -11.50 -19.00
CA ALA A 232 -15.51 -12.83 -18.80
C ALA A 232 -17.04 -12.78 -18.93
N LEU A 233 -17.64 -13.86 -19.40
CA LEU A 233 -19.08 -13.95 -19.60
C LEU A 233 -19.84 -13.84 -18.26
N PRO A 234 -21.07 -13.28 -18.26
CA PRO A 234 -21.91 -13.23 -17.07
C PRO A 234 -22.02 -14.59 -16.37
N GLY A 235 -21.85 -14.59 -15.04
CA GLY A 235 -21.78 -15.80 -14.23
C GLY A 235 -20.35 -16.25 -13.89
N SER A 236 -19.33 -15.73 -14.59
CA SER A 236 -17.94 -15.85 -14.14
C SER A 236 -17.69 -14.97 -12.91
N PRO A 237 -16.95 -15.44 -11.88
CA PRO A 237 -16.62 -14.63 -10.70
C PRO A 237 -15.70 -13.43 -11.03
N GLN A 238 -15.08 -13.43 -12.21
CA GLN A 238 -14.21 -12.35 -12.67
C GLN A 238 -14.94 -11.28 -13.48
N HIS A 239 -16.18 -11.56 -13.91
CA HIS A 239 -16.96 -10.65 -14.74
C HIS A 239 -17.27 -9.34 -14.01
N VAL A 240 -17.02 -8.22 -14.69
CA VAL A 240 -17.41 -6.88 -14.23
C VAL A 240 -18.23 -6.25 -15.34
N PRO A 241 -19.53 -5.92 -15.13
CA PRO A 241 -20.36 -5.34 -16.18
C PRO A 241 -19.74 -4.11 -16.84
N LEU A 242 -19.98 -3.93 -18.14
CA LEU A 242 -19.29 -2.92 -18.96
C LEU A 242 -19.39 -1.49 -18.39
N ASP A 243 -20.56 -1.09 -17.87
CA ASP A 243 -20.76 0.22 -17.25
C ASP A 243 -19.90 0.40 -15.99
N ARG A 244 -19.78 -0.67 -15.19
CA ARG A 244 -18.96 -0.70 -13.97
C ARG A 244 -17.47 -0.67 -14.32
N PHE A 245 -17.06 -1.44 -15.32
CA PHE A 245 -15.70 -1.39 -15.87
C PHE A 245 -15.33 0.02 -16.37
N LYS A 246 -16.24 0.68 -17.11
CA LYS A 246 -16.07 2.06 -17.57
C LYS A 246 -15.90 3.02 -16.39
N GLN A 247 -16.75 2.90 -15.36
CA GLN A 247 -16.66 3.72 -14.16
C GLN A 247 -15.33 3.51 -13.42
N ASN A 248 -14.95 2.25 -13.15
CA ASN A 248 -13.71 1.93 -12.45
C ASN A 248 -12.49 2.46 -13.19
N THR A 249 -12.45 2.31 -14.52
CA THR A 249 -11.34 2.80 -15.34
C THR A 249 -11.24 4.32 -15.32
N LYS A 250 -12.36 5.03 -15.46
CA LYS A 250 -12.38 6.50 -15.33
C LYS A 250 -11.93 6.96 -13.95
N GLU A 251 -12.35 6.27 -12.90
CA GLU A 251 -11.92 6.58 -11.55
C GLU A 251 -10.41 6.38 -11.37
N MET A 252 -9.83 5.31 -11.93
CA MET A 252 -8.37 5.10 -11.91
C MET A 252 -7.61 6.23 -12.64
N ILE A 253 -8.14 6.73 -13.76
CA ILE A 253 -7.58 7.89 -14.47
C ILE A 253 -7.68 9.15 -13.58
N ASP A 254 -8.85 9.41 -13.01
CA ASP A 254 -9.10 10.58 -12.16
C ASP A 254 -8.18 10.58 -10.93
N LEU A 255 -7.86 9.42 -10.34
CA LEU A 255 -6.93 9.35 -9.21
C LEU A 255 -5.59 10.03 -9.53
N VAL A 256 -5.06 9.88 -10.75
CA VAL A 256 -3.73 10.42 -11.10
C VAL A 256 -3.78 11.69 -11.94
N LYS A 257 -4.88 11.98 -12.64
CA LYS A 257 -5.03 13.14 -13.53
C LYS A 257 -5.88 14.28 -12.99
N ASN A 258 -6.75 14.04 -12.01
CA ASN A 258 -7.64 15.08 -11.49
C ASN A 258 -6.90 16.02 -10.50
N PRO A 259 -6.83 17.34 -10.73
CA PRO A 259 -6.17 18.29 -9.84
C PRO A 259 -6.78 18.45 -8.44
N GLN A 260 -7.88 17.77 -8.13
CA GLN A 260 -8.49 17.69 -6.80
C GLN A 260 -8.20 16.33 -6.12
N SER A 261 -7.69 15.35 -6.87
CA SER A 261 -7.31 14.06 -6.29
C SER A 261 -6.11 14.18 -5.35
N ARG A 262 -6.15 13.41 -4.26
CA ARG A 262 -5.04 13.22 -3.33
C ARG A 262 -3.80 12.59 -3.97
N TYR A 263 -3.97 11.86 -5.07
CA TYR A 263 -2.89 11.14 -5.77
C TYR A 263 -2.48 11.80 -7.09
N TYR A 264 -3.03 12.98 -7.40
CA TYR A 264 -2.69 13.71 -8.61
C TYR A 264 -1.18 13.88 -8.78
N ASN A 265 -0.71 13.52 -9.96
CA ASN A 265 0.68 13.69 -10.33
C ASN A 265 0.72 14.45 -11.68
N PRO A 266 1.05 15.74 -11.69
CA PRO A 266 1.09 16.53 -12.93
C PRO A 266 2.20 16.09 -13.89
N LYS A 267 3.20 15.32 -13.40
CA LYS A 267 4.30 14.78 -14.20
C LYS A 267 4.00 13.37 -14.72
N LEU A 268 2.94 12.72 -14.28
CA LEU A 268 2.61 11.36 -14.72
C LEU A 268 1.99 11.39 -16.11
N ARG A 269 2.55 10.61 -17.02
CA ARG A 269 1.96 10.24 -18.31
C ARG A 269 1.24 8.92 -18.14
N LEU A 270 0.09 8.78 -18.79
CA LEU A 270 -0.79 7.62 -18.62
C LEU A 270 -1.10 7.03 -19.99
N ILE A 271 -0.93 5.72 -20.12
CA ILE A 271 -1.35 4.97 -21.30
C ILE A 271 -2.34 3.91 -20.86
N LEU A 272 -3.52 3.87 -21.50
CA LEU A 272 -4.46 2.76 -21.33
C LEU A 272 -4.11 1.68 -22.35
N ILE A 273 -4.28 0.41 -21.99
CA ILE A 273 -4.06 -0.72 -22.89
C ILE A 273 -5.38 -1.50 -22.99
N THR A 274 -5.85 -1.74 -24.21
CA THR A 274 -7.08 -2.54 -24.43
C THR A 274 -6.82 -4.02 -24.08
N PRO A 275 -7.82 -4.80 -23.63
CA PRO A 275 -7.65 -6.25 -23.54
C PRO A 275 -7.35 -6.84 -24.93
N PRO A 276 -6.47 -7.85 -25.05
CA PRO A 276 -6.22 -8.51 -26.33
C PRO A 276 -7.45 -9.29 -26.81
N PRO A 277 -7.49 -9.69 -28.10
CA PRO A 277 -8.53 -10.58 -28.59
C PRO A 277 -8.44 -11.96 -27.93
N ILE A 278 -9.54 -12.70 -27.94
CA ILE A 278 -9.61 -14.07 -27.40
C ILE A 278 -9.63 -15.06 -28.56
N ASN A 279 -8.75 -16.05 -28.52
CA ASN A 279 -8.91 -17.24 -29.36
C ASN A 279 -9.80 -18.24 -28.63
N GLU A 280 -11.10 -18.22 -28.95
CA GLU A 280 -12.12 -19.04 -28.29
C GLU A 280 -11.85 -20.54 -28.40
N ALA A 281 -11.21 -20.99 -29.49
CA ALA A 281 -10.88 -22.40 -29.68
C ALA A 281 -9.75 -22.86 -28.74
N GLN A 282 -8.69 -22.06 -28.59
CA GLN A 282 -7.62 -22.34 -27.61
C GLN A 282 -8.15 -22.23 -26.17
N TRP A 283 -8.87 -21.14 -25.88
CA TRP A 283 -9.35 -20.86 -24.53
C TRP A 283 -10.44 -21.85 -24.09
N GLY A 284 -11.31 -22.27 -25.00
CA GLY A 284 -12.32 -23.30 -24.76
C GLY A 284 -11.68 -24.63 -24.33
N LYS A 285 -10.65 -25.07 -25.06
CA LYS A 285 -9.87 -26.27 -24.68
C LYS A 285 -9.22 -26.13 -23.31
N LYS A 286 -8.68 -24.95 -22.99
CA LYS A 286 -8.09 -24.67 -21.68
C LYS A 286 -9.15 -24.74 -20.56
N CYS A 287 -10.32 -24.14 -20.79
CA CYS A 287 -11.44 -24.21 -19.86
C CYS A 287 -11.91 -25.65 -19.64
N GLU A 288 -12.02 -26.46 -20.69
CA GLU A 288 -12.40 -27.88 -20.61
C GLU A 288 -11.38 -28.70 -19.79
N GLN A 289 -10.08 -28.46 -19.99
CA GLN A 289 -9.01 -29.09 -19.21
C GLN A 289 -9.10 -28.75 -17.71
N ASP A 290 -9.54 -27.53 -17.40
CA ASP A 290 -9.75 -27.06 -16.03
C ASP A 290 -11.14 -27.46 -15.47
N GLY A 291 -11.90 -28.28 -16.19
CA GLY A 291 -13.23 -28.78 -15.77
C GLY A 291 -14.37 -27.77 -15.93
N GLY A 292 -14.13 -26.68 -16.66
CA GLY A 292 -15.07 -25.60 -16.91
C GLY A 292 -15.65 -25.60 -18.32
N LYS A 293 -16.42 -24.54 -18.61
CA LYS A 293 -16.94 -24.22 -19.96
C LYS A 293 -16.31 -22.91 -20.43
N LEU A 294 -16.38 -22.64 -21.74
CA LEU A 294 -15.95 -21.37 -22.30
C LEU A 294 -16.60 -20.21 -21.54
N ASN A 295 -15.75 -19.37 -20.94
CA ASN A 295 -16.17 -18.28 -20.07
C ASN A 295 -15.73 -16.90 -20.57
N ARG A 296 -15.16 -16.82 -21.77
CA ARG A 296 -14.71 -15.59 -22.45
C ARG A 296 -14.91 -15.77 -23.95
N THR A 297 -15.34 -14.70 -24.63
CA THR A 297 -15.47 -14.66 -26.09
C THR A 297 -14.71 -13.47 -26.65
N ASN A 298 -14.35 -13.53 -27.93
CA ASN A 298 -13.69 -12.42 -28.59
C ASN A 298 -14.64 -11.23 -28.76
N GLU A 299 -15.94 -11.49 -28.95
CA GLU A 299 -16.98 -10.45 -28.98
C GLU A 299 -17.07 -9.69 -27.66
N ALA A 300 -17.04 -10.40 -26.53
CA ALA A 300 -17.01 -9.75 -25.22
C ALA A 300 -15.72 -8.93 -25.06
N ALA A 301 -14.54 -9.51 -25.31
CA ALA A 301 -13.27 -8.79 -25.22
C ALA A 301 -13.24 -7.52 -26.10
N ARG A 302 -13.78 -7.59 -27.32
CA ARG A 302 -13.94 -6.44 -28.22
C ARG A 302 -14.74 -5.31 -27.58
N SER A 303 -15.88 -5.60 -26.94
CA SER A 303 -16.69 -4.55 -26.31
C SER A 303 -15.94 -3.79 -25.20
N TYR A 304 -15.05 -4.46 -24.46
CA TYR A 304 -14.21 -3.82 -23.43
C TYR A 304 -13.04 -3.06 -24.05
N ALA A 305 -12.47 -3.56 -25.15
CA ALA A 305 -11.47 -2.82 -25.94
C ALA A 305 -12.05 -1.52 -26.51
N GLU A 306 -13.22 -1.58 -27.15
CA GLU A 306 -13.94 -0.40 -27.65
C GLU A 306 -14.26 0.58 -26.51
N CYS A 307 -14.64 0.07 -25.33
CA CYS A 307 -14.86 0.89 -24.13
C CYS A 307 -13.59 1.63 -23.69
N ILE A 308 -12.43 0.96 -23.62
CA ILE A 308 -11.15 1.60 -23.29
C ILE A 308 -10.79 2.67 -24.34
N SER A 309 -10.94 2.38 -25.63
CA SER A 309 -10.69 3.33 -26.72
C SER A 309 -11.57 4.57 -26.60
N GLU A 310 -12.85 4.40 -26.28
CA GLU A 310 -13.79 5.50 -26.04
C GLU A 310 -13.41 6.32 -24.80
N ILE A 311 -13.03 5.68 -23.69
CA ILE A 311 -12.54 6.37 -22.49
C ILE A 311 -11.29 7.19 -22.81
N GLY A 312 -10.35 6.63 -23.59
CA GLY A 312 -9.15 7.33 -24.02
C GLY A 312 -9.47 8.61 -24.79
N ARG A 313 -10.44 8.53 -25.72
CA ARG A 313 -10.94 9.70 -26.45
C ARG A 313 -11.63 10.73 -25.55
N GLU A 314 -12.51 10.28 -24.65
CA GLU A 314 -13.25 11.14 -23.72
C GLU A 314 -12.31 11.87 -22.73
N THR A 315 -11.25 11.20 -22.28
CA THR A 315 -10.31 11.72 -21.27
C THR A 315 -9.03 12.32 -21.85
N ASN A 316 -8.88 12.30 -23.19
CA ASN A 316 -7.65 12.65 -23.89
C ASN A 316 -6.42 11.87 -23.35
N THR A 317 -6.61 10.59 -23.05
CA THR A 317 -5.56 9.67 -22.60
C THR A 317 -5.17 8.75 -23.77
N PRO A 318 -3.88 8.65 -24.15
CA PRO A 318 -3.44 7.72 -25.18
C PRO A 318 -3.80 6.27 -24.88
N VAL A 319 -4.15 5.53 -25.94
CA VAL A 319 -4.57 4.13 -25.86
C VAL A 319 -3.67 3.28 -26.75
N ALA A 320 -3.04 2.26 -26.16
CA ALA A 320 -2.41 1.17 -26.86
C ALA A 320 -3.50 0.13 -27.19
N ASP A 321 -4.15 0.29 -28.34
CA ASP A 321 -5.17 -0.64 -28.81
C ASP A 321 -4.57 -1.94 -29.39
N ILE A 322 -4.17 -2.84 -28.50
CA ILE A 322 -3.63 -4.15 -28.87
C ILE A 322 -4.70 -5.07 -29.47
N TRP A 323 -5.98 -4.89 -29.12
CA TRP A 323 -7.09 -5.64 -29.72
C TRP A 323 -7.10 -5.45 -31.24
N SER A 324 -7.22 -4.20 -31.68
CA SER A 324 -7.27 -3.86 -33.10
C SER A 324 -5.96 -4.23 -33.81
N ARG A 325 -4.81 -3.97 -33.17
CA ARG A 325 -3.49 -4.33 -33.72
C ARG A 325 -3.40 -5.81 -34.08
N LEU A 326 -3.79 -6.71 -33.16
CA LEU A 326 -3.70 -8.15 -33.40
C LEU A 326 -4.76 -8.64 -34.39
N MET A 327 -5.98 -8.10 -34.34
CA MET A 327 -7.02 -8.43 -35.32
C MET A 327 -6.65 -7.99 -36.74
N ASP A 328 -5.99 -6.84 -36.89
CA ASP A 328 -5.44 -6.38 -38.18
C ASP A 328 -4.37 -7.33 -38.71
N LYS A 329 -3.46 -7.81 -37.84
CA LYS A 329 -2.45 -8.81 -38.23
C LYS A 329 -3.09 -10.10 -38.73
N VAL A 330 -4.12 -10.59 -38.03
CA VAL A 330 -4.87 -11.79 -38.43
C VAL A 330 -5.53 -11.59 -39.80
N HIS A 331 -6.24 -10.48 -40.01
CA HIS A 331 -6.98 -10.25 -41.25
C HIS A 331 -6.09 -9.89 -42.45
N GLN A 332 -5.09 -9.03 -42.25
CA GLN A 332 -4.28 -8.47 -43.35
C GLN A 332 -3.10 -9.37 -43.70
N GLU A 333 -2.51 -10.06 -42.72
CA GLU A 333 -1.35 -10.93 -42.93
C GLU A 333 -1.72 -12.43 -42.97
N GLN A 334 -3.02 -12.76 -42.93
CA GLN A 334 -3.54 -14.14 -42.93
C GLN A 334 -2.93 -15.01 -41.82
N ARG A 335 -2.68 -14.40 -40.66
CA ARG A 335 -2.13 -15.04 -39.46
C ARG A 335 -3.25 -15.63 -38.61
N ASP A 336 -2.92 -16.53 -37.69
CA ASP A 336 -3.88 -17.04 -36.70
C ASP A 336 -3.68 -16.34 -35.35
N LEU A 337 -4.74 -16.18 -34.55
CA LEU A 337 -4.61 -15.60 -33.20
C LEU A 337 -3.67 -16.42 -32.30
N SER A 338 -3.56 -17.73 -32.52
CA SER A 338 -2.61 -18.60 -31.81
C SER A 338 -1.14 -18.22 -32.06
N ASP A 339 -0.84 -17.48 -33.12
CA ASP A 339 0.50 -16.94 -33.34
C ASP A 339 0.89 -15.88 -32.30
N PHE A 340 -0.10 -15.24 -31.66
CA PHE A 340 0.08 -14.14 -30.71
C PHE A 340 -0.35 -14.50 -29.29
N LEU A 341 -1.10 -15.60 -29.11
CA LEU A 341 -1.66 -16.03 -27.84
C LEU A 341 -1.15 -17.42 -27.43
N LEU A 342 -0.78 -17.57 -26.16
CA LEU A 342 -0.26 -18.82 -25.59
C LEU A 342 -1.35 -19.87 -25.44
N ASP A 343 -2.45 -19.48 -24.78
CA ASP A 343 -3.57 -20.34 -24.39
C ASP A 343 -4.92 -19.83 -24.90
N GLY A 344 -4.88 -18.83 -25.79
CA GLY A 344 -6.05 -18.11 -26.30
C GLY A 344 -6.50 -16.91 -25.45
N LEU A 345 -5.82 -16.62 -24.34
CA LEU A 345 -6.03 -15.44 -23.50
C LEU A 345 -4.75 -14.63 -23.29
N HIS A 346 -3.66 -15.28 -22.88
CA HIS A 346 -2.40 -14.62 -22.56
C HIS A 346 -1.55 -14.39 -23.80
N LEU A 347 -0.90 -13.23 -23.88
CA LEU A 347 0.05 -12.93 -24.95
C LEU A 347 1.26 -13.87 -24.88
N ASN A 348 1.67 -14.37 -26.04
CA ASN A 348 2.98 -15.03 -26.20
C ASN A 348 4.04 -13.98 -26.63
N ALA A 349 5.24 -14.45 -27.00
CA ALA A 349 6.32 -13.56 -27.41
C ALA A 349 6.03 -12.66 -28.62
N ASN A 350 5.24 -13.12 -29.58
CA ASN A 350 4.83 -12.29 -30.71
C ASN A 350 3.77 -11.28 -30.28
N GLY A 351 2.80 -11.69 -29.47
CA GLY A 351 1.77 -10.79 -28.93
C GLY A 351 2.37 -9.67 -28.08
N TYR A 352 3.33 -9.99 -27.21
CA TYR A 352 4.05 -8.98 -26.43
C TYR A 352 4.93 -8.07 -27.29
N ARG A 353 5.49 -8.57 -28.41
CA ARG A 353 6.25 -7.73 -29.35
C ARG A 353 5.37 -6.63 -29.93
N GLU A 354 4.18 -6.99 -30.43
CA GLU A 354 3.23 -6.03 -30.99
C GLU A 354 2.78 -4.98 -29.94
N LEU A 355 2.56 -5.40 -28.69
CA LEU A 355 2.25 -4.47 -27.60
C LEU A 355 3.42 -3.55 -27.28
N TYR A 356 4.64 -4.08 -27.20
CA TYR A 356 5.84 -3.29 -26.95
C TYR A 356 6.05 -2.22 -28.02
N ASP A 357 5.92 -2.58 -29.30
CA ASP A 357 6.09 -1.66 -30.41
C ASP A 357 5.01 -0.56 -30.39
N LEU A 358 3.77 -0.92 -30.04
CA LEU A 358 2.67 0.04 -29.88
C LEU A 358 2.92 1.04 -28.73
N LEU A 359 3.42 0.55 -27.60
CA LEU A 359 3.78 1.42 -26.47
C LEU A 359 4.92 2.38 -26.83
N LEU A 360 5.96 1.90 -27.52
CA LEU A 360 7.05 2.77 -27.97
C LEU A 360 6.60 3.80 -28.99
N GLN A 361 5.73 3.43 -29.92
CA GLN A 361 5.13 4.38 -30.85
C GLN A 361 4.40 5.50 -30.10
N ILE A 362 3.57 5.17 -29.11
CA ILE A 362 2.85 6.16 -28.30
C ILE A 362 3.83 7.04 -27.51
N ILE A 363 4.85 6.44 -26.89
CA ILE A 363 5.86 7.20 -26.15
C ILE A 363 6.58 8.17 -27.10
N SER A 364 6.99 7.72 -28.28
CA SER A 364 7.64 8.58 -29.28
C SER A 364 6.75 9.72 -29.76
N GLU A 365 5.46 9.47 -30.01
CA GLU A 365 4.56 10.46 -30.60
C GLU A 365 3.96 11.44 -29.58
N LYS A 366 3.69 10.98 -28.36
CA LYS A 366 2.94 11.73 -27.34
C LYS A 366 3.77 12.15 -26.15
N TYR A 367 4.81 11.38 -25.82
CA TYR A 367 5.61 11.54 -24.61
C TYR A 367 7.11 11.50 -24.93
N ASN A 368 7.49 12.15 -26.03
CA ASN A 368 8.84 12.09 -26.61
C ASN A 368 9.94 12.45 -25.60
N GLU A 369 9.64 13.33 -24.64
CA GLU A 369 10.54 13.74 -23.56
C GLU A 369 10.92 12.62 -22.58
N ILE A 370 10.16 11.52 -22.55
CA ILE A 370 10.51 10.31 -21.78
C ILE A 370 10.83 9.12 -22.70
N HIS A 371 10.99 9.33 -24.01
CA HIS A 371 11.49 8.31 -24.91
C HIS A 371 12.90 7.89 -24.45
N PRO A 372 13.25 6.58 -24.45
CA PRO A 372 14.53 6.11 -23.93
C PRO A 372 15.71 6.86 -24.57
N ASP A 373 15.71 7.08 -25.88
CA ASP A 373 16.83 7.76 -26.56
C ASP A 373 16.98 9.26 -26.21
N ASN A 374 15.93 9.88 -25.68
CA ASN A 374 15.94 11.28 -25.28
C ASN A 374 16.26 11.48 -23.79
N LEU A 375 16.35 10.38 -23.02
CA LEU A 375 16.75 10.41 -21.62
C LEU A 375 18.25 10.17 -21.49
N GLY A 376 18.91 11.08 -20.75
CA GLY A 376 20.27 10.86 -20.27
C GLY A 376 20.32 9.73 -19.24
N TYR A 377 21.49 9.12 -19.08
CA TYR A 377 21.70 8.20 -17.97
C TYR A 377 21.67 8.97 -16.65
N GLU A 378 20.99 8.41 -15.66
CA GLU A 378 20.87 8.98 -14.31
C GLU A 378 22.24 9.12 -13.60
N LEU A 379 23.19 8.24 -13.93
CA LEU A 379 24.58 8.29 -13.45
C LEU A 379 25.56 8.37 -14.62
N ALA A 380 26.67 9.08 -14.41
CA ALA A 380 27.75 9.24 -15.39
C ALA A 380 28.29 7.90 -15.90
N TYR A 381 28.84 7.91 -17.12
CA TYR A 381 29.53 6.73 -17.64
C TYR A 381 30.88 6.54 -16.95
N TRP A 382 31.29 5.30 -16.70
CA TRP A 382 32.45 5.01 -15.84
C TRP A 382 33.75 5.69 -16.31
N ARG A 383 33.93 5.93 -17.61
CA ARG A 383 35.11 6.64 -18.13
C ARG A 383 35.14 8.12 -17.75
N ASP A 384 33.98 8.73 -17.58
CA ASP A 384 33.84 10.14 -17.16
C ASP A 384 34.15 10.31 -15.67
N LEU A 385 34.17 9.20 -14.91
CA LEU A 385 34.54 9.18 -13.50
C LEU A 385 36.06 9.09 -13.30
N LEU A 386 36.84 8.67 -14.30
CA LEU A 386 38.29 8.49 -14.17
C LEU A 386 39.05 9.80 -13.94
N THR A 387 38.44 10.93 -14.27
CA THR A 387 39.01 12.27 -14.06
C THR A 387 38.59 12.89 -12.73
N GLN A 388 37.78 12.19 -11.93
CA GLN A 388 37.27 12.65 -10.64
C GLN A 388 37.95 11.85 -9.52
N ASP A 389 38.21 12.49 -8.38
CA ASP A 389 38.66 11.76 -7.20
C ASP A 389 37.50 10.87 -6.70
N PRO A 390 37.70 9.55 -6.52
CA PRO A 390 36.67 8.66 -5.97
C PRO A 390 36.07 9.13 -4.64
N ILE A 391 36.81 9.90 -3.84
CA ILE A 391 36.35 10.46 -2.56
C ILE A 391 35.33 11.60 -2.79
N ASP A 392 35.45 12.30 -3.91
CA ASP A 392 34.63 13.47 -4.26
C ASP A 392 33.46 13.12 -5.20
N LEU A 393 33.23 11.83 -5.47
CA LEU A 393 32.13 11.38 -6.32
C LEU A 393 30.77 11.60 -5.63
N GLU A 394 30.07 12.64 -6.08
CA GLU A 394 28.71 12.92 -5.67
C GLU A 394 27.71 12.58 -6.78
N PHE A 395 26.70 11.76 -6.46
CA PHE A 395 25.61 11.45 -7.39
C PHE A 395 24.34 12.21 -6.97
N PRO A 396 23.85 13.18 -7.76
CA PRO A 396 22.74 14.06 -7.37
C PRO A 396 21.46 13.33 -6.92
N LEU A 397 21.16 12.16 -7.47
CA LEU A 397 20.02 11.31 -7.09
C LEU A 397 20.11 10.78 -5.65
N LEU A 398 21.30 10.81 -5.04
CA LEU A 398 21.53 10.44 -3.64
C LEU A 398 21.48 11.65 -2.69
N LYS A 399 21.65 12.90 -3.18
CA LYS A 399 21.65 14.11 -2.34
C LYS A 399 20.27 14.47 -1.76
N ASN A 400 19.20 14.21 -2.50
CA ASN A 400 17.83 14.48 -2.03
C ASN A 400 17.36 13.59 -0.86
N ARG A 401 18.23 12.72 -0.31
CA ARG A 401 17.94 11.91 0.89
C ARG A 401 18.43 12.52 2.19
N LEU A 402 19.41 13.43 2.14
CA LEU A 402 20.12 13.87 3.35
C LEU A 402 19.58 15.19 3.95
N THR A 403 18.69 15.89 3.26
CA THR A 403 18.16 17.19 3.74
C THR A 403 16.89 17.09 4.58
N ALA A 404 16.53 15.91 5.08
CA ALA A 404 15.35 15.72 5.92
C ALA A 404 15.66 15.64 7.43
N ASP A 405 16.93 15.52 7.82
CA ASP A 405 17.37 15.39 9.23
C ASP A 405 18.54 16.34 9.59
N GLU A 406 18.66 17.49 8.92
CA GLU A 406 19.39 18.67 9.43
C GLU A 406 18.39 19.74 9.86
#